data_AF-A0A1F9GYB5-F1
#
_entry.id   AF-A0A1F9GYB5-F1
#
_cell.length_a   1.000
_cell.length_b   1.000
_cell.length_c   1.000
_cell.angle_alpha   90.00
_cell.angle_beta   90.00
_cell.angle_gamma   90.00
#
_symmetry.space_group_name_H-M   'P 1'
#
loop_
_entity.id
_entity.type
_entity.pdbx_description
1 polymer ?
#
loop_
_entity_poly.entity_id
_entity_poly.type
_entity_poly.pdbx_seq_one_letter_code
_entity_poly.pdbx_strand_id
1 'polypeptide(L)'
;MRFSWDEAKNNKLKKDLRCGLSFEKVVTLFGYRYYMDQSNDDPEQFHAIGFVEDRLITLIFEVRFDKEGEYNHLITYWPSTKAERALYEKG
;
A
#
# COMPACT_ATOMS: atom_id res chain seq x y z
N MET A 1 -11.78 -0.01 -7.81
CA MET A 1 -11.52 -0.05 -6.36
C MET A 1 -11.66 1.37 -5.81
N ARG A 2 -12.30 1.54 -4.65
CA ARG A 2 -12.38 2.82 -3.95
C ARG A 2 -11.25 2.90 -2.93
N PHE A 3 -10.64 4.07 -2.80
CA PHE A 3 -9.48 4.27 -1.93
C PHE A 3 -9.72 5.48 -1.04
N SER A 4 -9.20 5.42 0.18
CA SER A 4 -9.11 6.56 1.08
C SER A 4 -7.80 6.53 1.85
N TRP A 5 -7.43 7.67 2.42
CA TRP A 5 -6.25 7.83 3.26
C TRP A 5 -6.42 9.11 4.10
N ASP A 6 -5.58 9.25 5.12
CA ASP A 6 -5.45 10.52 5.84
C ASP A 6 -4.51 11.48 5.09
N GLU A 7 -4.98 12.71 4.84
CA GLU A 7 -4.22 13.72 4.10
C GLU A 7 -2.95 14.19 4.84
N ALA A 8 -2.99 14.26 6.18
CA ALA A 8 -1.81 14.62 6.95
C ALA A 8 -0.72 13.53 6.83
N LYS A 9 -1.13 12.26 6.85
CA LYS A 9 -0.26 11.10 6.61
C LYS A 9 0.30 11.10 5.18
N ASN A 10 -0.53 11.34 4.17
CA ASN A 10 -0.09 11.45 2.77
C ASN A 10 1.02 12.52 2.63
N ASN A 11 0.76 13.71 3.17
CA ASN A 11 1.72 14.82 3.12
C ASN A 11 3.02 14.55 3.86
N LYS A 12 2.98 13.76 4.95
CA LYS A 12 4.19 13.31 5.65
C LYS A 12 5.00 12.33 4.81
N LEU A 13 4.36 11.34 4.19
CA LEU A 13 5.03 10.31 3.40
C LEU A 13 5.61 10.86 2.09
N LYS A 14 4.95 11.84 1.46
CA LYS A 14 5.49 12.56 0.29
C LYS A 14 6.83 13.25 0.57
N LYS A 15 7.09 13.63 1.81
CA LYS A 15 8.35 14.27 2.25
C LYS A 15 9.42 13.25 2.65
N ASP A 16 9.10 11.96 2.68
CA ASP A 16 10.07 10.92 3.02
C ASP A 16 11.08 10.74 1.87
N LEU A 17 12.34 11.04 2.13
CA LEU A 17 13.42 10.95 1.13
C LEU A 17 13.68 9.52 0.63
N ARG A 18 13.22 8.49 1.35
CA ARG A 18 13.43 7.09 0.98
C ARG A 18 12.49 6.62 -0.12
N CYS A 19 11.30 7.21 -0.22
CA CYS A 19 10.28 6.76 -1.17
C CYS A 19 9.56 7.92 -1.86
N GLY A 20 9.16 8.96 -1.13
CA GLY A 20 8.69 10.24 -1.70
C GLY A 20 7.45 10.17 -2.58
N LEU A 21 6.65 9.10 -2.47
CA LEU A 21 5.44 8.91 -3.27
C LEU A 21 4.24 9.55 -2.57
N SER A 22 3.18 9.83 -3.32
CA SER A 22 1.90 10.15 -2.73
C SER A 22 0.99 8.93 -2.77
N PHE A 23 -0.03 8.86 -1.91
CA PHE A 23 -0.96 7.74 -1.94
C PHE A 23 -1.68 7.62 -3.29
N GLU A 24 -1.92 8.74 -3.98
CA GLU A 24 -2.45 8.77 -5.36
C GLU A 24 -1.54 8.06 -6.36
N LYS A 25 -0.22 8.09 -6.17
CA LYS A 25 0.71 7.27 -6.96
C LYS A 25 0.70 5.82 -6.49
N VAL A 26 0.68 5.61 -5.18
CA VAL A 26 0.76 4.27 -4.58
C VAL A 26 -0.42 3.38 -5.00
N VAL A 27 -1.63 3.94 -5.17
CA VAL A 27 -2.79 3.16 -5.65
C VAL A 27 -2.59 2.57 -7.05
N THR A 28 -1.63 3.06 -7.85
CA THR A 28 -1.31 2.45 -9.15
C THR A 28 -0.73 1.04 -9.01
N LEU A 29 -0.22 0.67 -7.83
CA LEU A 29 0.23 -0.68 -7.49
C LEU A 29 -0.82 -1.74 -7.82
N PHE A 30 -2.09 -1.45 -7.52
CA PHE A 30 -3.21 -2.38 -7.75
C PHE A 30 -3.56 -2.56 -9.23
N GLY A 31 -2.99 -1.75 -10.13
CA GLY A 31 -3.16 -1.88 -11.58
C GLY A 31 -2.15 -2.81 -12.24
N TYR A 32 -1.13 -3.28 -11.52
CA TYR A 32 -0.07 -4.15 -12.02
C TYR A 32 0.02 -5.45 -11.21
N ARG A 33 1.03 -6.29 -11.49
CA ARG A 33 1.31 -7.46 -10.64
C ARG A 33 1.74 -7.00 -9.25
N TYR A 34 1.07 -7.52 -8.22
CA TYR A 34 1.45 -7.37 -6.82
C TYR A 34 1.29 -8.70 -6.09
N TYR A 35 2.14 -8.91 -5.09
CA TYR A 35 1.94 -9.94 -4.08
C TYR A 35 1.08 -9.35 -2.96
N MET A 36 0.13 -10.11 -2.43
CA MET A 36 -0.69 -9.68 -1.31
C MET A 36 -0.71 -10.74 -0.24
N ASP A 37 -0.60 -10.29 1.00
CA ASP A 37 -0.73 -11.11 2.20
C ASP A 37 -1.60 -10.40 3.22
N GLN A 38 -2.16 -11.16 4.14
CA GLN A 38 -3.00 -10.68 5.22
C GLN A 38 -2.24 -10.81 6.54
N SER A 39 -2.18 -9.73 7.32
CA SER A 39 -1.72 -9.82 8.70
C SER A 39 -2.90 -10.18 9.61
N ASN A 40 -2.64 -11.01 10.62
CA ASN A 40 -3.64 -11.42 11.60
C ASN A 40 -3.74 -10.37 12.74
N ASP A 41 -3.79 -9.10 12.36
CA ASP A 41 -3.92 -7.96 13.27
C ASP A 41 -5.41 -7.62 13.51
N ASP A 42 -5.69 -6.93 14.61
CA ASP A 42 -7.00 -6.32 14.90
C ASP A 42 -6.84 -4.80 15.00
N PRO A 43 -7.32 -4.01 14.01
CA PRO A 43 -8.12 -4.44 12.85
C PRO A 43 -7.33 -5.18 11.78
N GLU A 44 -8.05 -5.95 10.94
CA GLU A 44 -7.49 -6.73 9.84
C GLU A 44 -6.74 -5.83 8.83
N GLN A 45 -5.46 -6.14 8.59
CA GLN A 45 -4.59 -5.38 7.70
C GLN A 45 -4.04 -6.25 6.58
N PHE A 46 -3.83 -5.63 5.42
CA PHE A 46 -3.32 -6.26 4.21
C PHE A 46 -2.01 -5.62 3.78
N HIS A 47 -1.08 -6.46 3.36
CA HIS A 47 0.24 -6.08 2.85
C HIS A 47 0.26 -6.31 1.35
N ALA A 48 0.32 -5.24 0.56
CA ALA A 48 0.50 -5.33 -0.89
C ALA A 48 1.93 -4.94 -1.28
N ILE A 49 2.64 -5.84 -1.96
CA ILE A 49 4.00 -5.63 -2.45
C ILE A 49 3.96 -5.54 -3.96
N GLY A 50 4.39 -4.42 -4.52
CA GLY A 50 4.33 -4.21 -5.96
C GLY A 50 5.09 -2.99 -6.43
N PHE A 51 5.24 -2.88 -7.75
CA PHE A 51 5.92 -1.74 -8.35
C PHE A 51 4.98 -0.54 -8.46
N VAL A 52 5.51 0.61 -8.06
CA VAL A 52 4.95 1.93 -8.36
C VAL A 52 6.05 2.71 -9.06
N GLU A 53 5.81 3.06 -10.33
CA GLU A 53 6.85 3.56 -11.23
C GLU A 53 8.01 2.55 -11.32
N ASP A 54 9.23 2.92 -10.91
CA ASP A 54 10.42 2.09 -10.92
C ASP A 54 10.76 1.48 -9.55
N ARG A 55 9.89 1.65 -8.54
CA ARG A 55 10.16 1.29 -7.14
C ARG A 55 9.27 0.16 -6.67
N LEU A 56 9.89 -0.90 -6.15
CA LEU A 56 9.15 -1.92 -5.42
C LEU A 56 8.86 -1.40 -4.01
N ILE A 57 7.58 -1.33 -3.66
CA ILE A 57 7.11 -0.86 -2.36
C ILE A 57 6.24 -1.91 -1.68
N THR A 58 6.15 -1.79 -0.36
CA THR A 58 5.21 -2.51 0.48
C THR A 58 4.20 -1.50 1.02
N LEU A 59 2.93 -1.71 0.72
CA LEU A 59 1.79 -0.90 1.16
C LEU A 59 1.00 -1.68 2.21
N ILE A 60 0.63 -0.99 3.29
CA ILE A 60 -0.33 -1.47 4.28
C ILE A 60 -1.65 -0.75 4.08
N PHE A 61 -2.74 -1.51 4.00
CA PHE A 61 -4.09 -0.98 3.91
C PHE A 61 -5.10 -1.86 4.66
N GLU A 62 -6.27 -1.29 4.95
CA GLU A 62 -7.40 -1.98 5.57
C GLU A 62 -8.59 -1.96 4.62
N VAL A 63 -9.38 -3.03 4.59
CA VAL A 63 -10.67 -3.04 3.91
C VAL A 63 -11.73 -2.52 4.87
N ARG A 64 -12.41 -1.43 4.49
CA ARG A 64 -13.44 -0.77 5.31
C ARG A 64 -14.73 -0.59 4.53
N PHE A 65 -15.83 -0.32 5.22
CA PHE A 65 -17.15 -0.13 4.63
C PHE A 65 -17.73 1.23 5.00
N ASP A 66 -18.34 1.91 4.03
CA ASP A 66 -19.18 3.08 4.24
C ASP A 66 -20.54 2.91 3.55
N LYS A 67 -21.35 3.98 3.52
CA LYS A 67 -22.67 3.99 2.87
C LYS A 67 -22.65 3.69 1.36
N GLU A 68 -21.50 3.82 0.71
CA GLU A 68 -21.29 3.53 -0.71
C GLU A 68 -20.64 2.16 -0.94
N GLY A 69 -20.35 1.41 0.14
CA GLY A 69 -19.82 0.06 0.11
C GLY A 69 -18.35 -0.03 0.57
N GLU A 70 -17.66 -1.04 0.05
CA GLU A 70 -16.26 -1.35 0.40
C GLU A 70 -15.28 -0.30 -0.17
N TYR A 71 -14.26 0.04 0.62
CA TYR A 71 -13.11 0.83 0.20
C TYR A 71 -11.83 0.39 0.92
N ASN A 72 -10.70 0.57 0.24
CA ASN A 72 -9.38 0.31 0.81
C ASN A 72 -8.85 1.59 1.46
N HIS A 73 -8.65 1.56 2.78
CA HIS A 73 -8.02 2.65 3.52
C HIS A 73 -6.51 2.44 3.62
N LEU A 74 -5.73 3.25 2.91
CA LEU A 74 -4.27 3.14 2.89
C LEU A 74 -3.69 3.73 4.18
N ILE A 75 -2.93 2.91 4.91
CA ILE A 75 -2.37 3.24 6.23
C ILE A 75 -0.97 3.83 6.09
N THR A 76 -0.08 3.12 5.40
CA THR A 76 1.33 3.50 5.25
C THR A 76 2.00 2.68 4.15
N TYR A 77 3.16 3.11 3.68
CA TYR A 77 3.99 2.31 2.77
C TYR A 77 5.48 2.55 3.02
N TRP A 78 6.33 1.68 2.48
CA TRP A 78 7.80 1.84 2.47
C TRP A 78 8.44 1.16 1.25
N PRO A 79 9.70 1.50 0.89
CA PRO A 79 10.45 0.73 -0.10
C PRO A 79 10.65 -0.70 0.38
N SER A 80 10.33 -1.69 -0.46
CA SER A 80 10.36 -3.08 -0.04
C SER A 80 11.76 -3.53 0.37
N THR A 81 11.83 -4.27 1.47
CA THR A 81 13.04 -4.94 1.93
C THR A 81 13.42 -6.09 1.00
N LYS A 82 14.63 -6.66 1.18
CA LYS A 82 15.05 -7.85 0.41
C LYS A 82 14.13 -9.06 0.63
N ALA A 83 13.60 -9.22 1.85
CA ALA A 83 12.69 -10.32 2.16
C ALA A 83 11.33 -10.14 1.47
N GLU A 84 10.77 -8.92 1.52
CA GLU A 84 9.53 -8.55 0.83
C GLU A 84 9.66 -8.68 -0.68
N ARG A 85 10.81 -8.30 -1.25
CA ARG A 85 11.12 -8.56 -2.66
C ARG A 85 11.09 -10.04 -3.01
N ALA A 86 11.71 -10.88 -2.17
CA ALA A 86 11.69 -12.32 -2.40
C ALA A 86 10.26 -12.90 -2.32
N LEU A 87 9.35 -12.31 -1.54
CA LEU A 87 7.93 -12.68 -1.55
C LEU A 87 7.27 -12.29 -2.89
N TYR A 88 7.49 -11.06 -3.35
CA TYR A 88 7.00 -10.59 -4.65
C TYR A 88 7.48 -11.45 -5.82
N GLU A 89 8.75 -11.87 -5.82
CA GLU A 89 9.32 -12.67 -6.91
C GLU A 89 8.80 -14.12 -6.92
N LYS A 90 8.37 -14.64 -5.76
CA LYS A 90 7.80 -15.98 -5.61
C LYS A 90 6.30 -16.05 -5.94
N GLY A 91 5.58 -14.93 -5.84
CA GLY A 91 4.12 -14.82 -6.00
C GLY A 91 3.68 -14.29 -7.35
#